data_AF-A0A1G8BJ34-F1
#
_entry.id   AF-A0A1G8BJ34-F1
#
_cell.length_a   1.000
_cell.length_b   1.000
_cell.length_c   1.000
_cell.angle_alpha   90.00
_cell.angle_beta   90.00
_cell.angle_gamma   90.00
#
_symmetry.space_group_name_H-M   'P 1'
#
loop_
_entity.id
_entity.type
_entity.pdbx_description
1 polymer ?
#
loop_
_entity_poly.entity_id
_entity_poly.type
_entity_poly.pdbx_seq_one_letter_code
_entity_poly.pdbx_strand_id
1 'polypeptide(L)'
;MSAPAVAPQSLVGSHSTGRDQTDEEERNLAVVSEFLAEQRPLGEETRRRFLAKDYKSHRLGMLNLAELAGLEDADSRPHTGYNADSFSDRRNELVDIVAHGDVVWTVFRLVGTHTGPFWGQEGTGAPLDTLEVAIFRLAEGRVSEAWFMNDELALCRQLGIAVDVPNLA
;
A
#
# COMPACT_ATOMS: atom_id res chain seq x y z
N MET A 1 -26.43 5.15 -0.16
CA MET A 1 -26.19 5.33 1.29
C MET A 1 -24.94 4.53 1.62
N SER A 2 -23.79 5.17 1.89
CA SER A 2 -22.59 4.42 2.29
C SER A 2 -22.78 3.90 3.72
N ALA A 3 -22.46 2.63 3.92
CA ALA A 3 -22.38 2.03 5.25
C ALA A 3 -21.32 2.78 6.09
N PRO A 4 -21.51 2.90 7.42
CA PRO A 4 -20.48 3.46 8.29
C PRO A 4 -19.24 2.56 8.22
N ALA A 5 -18.06 3.18 8.10
CA ALA A 5 -16.79 2.47 8.16
C ALA A 5 -16.68 1.81 9.55
N VAL A 6 -16.86 0.50 9.60
CA VAL A 6 -16.53 -0.29 10.79
C VAL A 6 -15.02 -0.22 10.93
N ALA A 7 -14.53 0.33 12.05
CA ALA A 7 -13.11 0.31 12.36
C ALA A 7 -12.65 -1.16 12.33
N PRO A 8 -11.63 -1.49 11.53
CA PRO A 8 -11.31 -2.88 11.28
C PRO A 8 -10.76 -3.54 12.56
N GLN A 9 -11.01 -4.84 12.72
CA GLN A 9 -10.53 -5.59 13.89
C GLN A 9 -9.00 -5.67 13.85
N SER A 10 -8.34 -5.25 14.94
CA SER A 10 -6.88 -5.32 15.02
C SER A 10 -6.39 -6.77 14.92
N LEU A 11 -5.43 -6.99 14.02
CA LEU A 11 -4.75 -8.27 13.81
C LEU A 11 -3.77 -8.59 14.95
N VAL A 12 -3.42 -7.59 15.77
CA VAL A 12 -2.53 -7.74 16.92
C VAL A 12 -3.27 -7.75 18.27
N GLY A 13 -4.60 -7.71 18.27
CA GLY A 13 -5.44 -7.68 19.48
C GLY A 13 -5.57 -6.28 20.10
N SER A 14 -6.10 -6.20 21.33
CA SER A 14 -6.23 -4.91 22.02
C SER A 14 -4.85 -4.33 22.34
N HIS A 15 -4.58 -3.07 21.94
CA HIS A 15 -3.33 -2.32 22.20
C HIS A 15 -3.03 -2.05 23.69
N SER A 16 -3.51 -2.86 24.63
CA SER A 16 -3.21 -2.74 26.04
C SER A 16 -1.80 -3.24 26.36
N THR A 17 -0.78 -2.50 25.94
CA THR A 17 0.55 -2.56 26.56
C THR A 17 0.55 -1.96 27.98
N GLY A 18 -0.61 -1.49 28.46
CA GLY A 18 -0.75 -0.75 29.72
C GLY A 18 -0.36 0.72 29.59
N ARG A 19 -0.02 1.19 28.39
CA ARG A 19 0.27 2.58 28.08
C ARG A 19 -0.84 3.17 27.22
N ASP A 20 -1.27 4.37 27.60
CA ASP A 20 -2.15 5.19 26.79
C ASP A 20 -1.41 5.74 25.57
N GLN A 21 -2.13 5.86 24.46
CA GLN A 21 -1.63 6.44 23.23
C GLN A 21 -1.34 7.93 23.42
N THR A 22 -0.26 8.44 22.82
CA THR A 22 0.07 9.86 22.90
C THR A 22 -0.72 10.68 21.88
N ASP A 23 -0.91 11.98 22.13
CA ASP A 23 -1.52 12.89 21.15
C ASP A 23 -0.78 12.89 19.79
N GLU A 24 0.54 12.65 19.80
CA GLU A 24 1.32 12.52 18.58
C GLU A 24 0.96 11.25 17.81
N GLU A 25 0.91 10.11 18.49
CA GLU A 25 0.50 8.84 17.90
C GLU A 25 -0.93 8.94 17.34
N GLU A 26 -1.87 9.57 18.05
CA GLU A 26 -3.24 9.81 17.57
C GLU A 26 -3.28 10.64 16.29
N ARG A 27 -2.52 11.76 16.24
CA ARG A 27 -2.41 12.58 15.03
C ARG A 27 -1.80 11.78 13.87
N ASN A 28 -0.76 11.00 14.15
CA ASN A 28 -0.05 10.22 13.13
C ASN A 28 -0.96 9.12 12.54
N LEU A 29 -1.74 8.43 13.39
CA LEU A 29 -2.77 7.49 12.95
C LEU A 29 -3.79 8.15 12.01
N ALA A 30 -4.29 9.33 12.36
CA ALA A 30 -5.26 10.06 11.55
C ALA A 30 -4.68 10.43 10.17
N VAL A 31 -3.46 10.99 10.15
CA VAL A 31 -2.76 11.36 8.90
C VAL A 31 -2.59 10.15 7.99
N VAL A 32 -2.12 9.01 8.51
CA VAL A 32 -1.89 7.80 7.70
C VAL A 32 -3.20 7.17 7.25
N SER A 33 -4.23 7.15 8.09
CA SER A 33 -5.54 6.61 7.74
C SER A 33 -6.18 7.40 6.60
N GLU A 34 -6.14 8.74 6.67
CA GLU A 34 -6.61 9.62 5.60
C GLU A 34 -5.78 9.42 4.32
N PHE A 35 -4.46 9.39 4.42
CA PHE A 35 -3.57 9.17 3.28
C PHE A 35 -3.81 7.83 2.55
N LEU A 36 -4.09 6.76 3.30
CA LEU A 36 -4.41 5.47 2.71
C LEU A 36 -5.78 5.46 2.00
N ALA A 37 -6.76 6.22 2.48
CA ALA A 37 -8.08 6.33 1.89
C ALA A 37 -8.11 7.11 0.55
N GLU A 38 -7.08 7.92 0.27
CA GLU A 38 -7.00 8.71 -0.95
C GLU A 38 -7.00 7.85 -2.23
N GLN A 39 -7.71 8.31 -3.27
CA GLN A 39 -7.70 7.64 -4.57
C GLN A 39 -6.30 7.71 -5.21
N ARG A 40 -5.98 6.68 -5.99
CA ARG A 40 -4.71 6.58 -6.72
C ARG A 40 -4.97 6.77 -8.22
N PRO A 41 -4.08 7.44 -8.98
CA PRO A 41 -2.82 8.06 -8.56
C PRO A 41 -3.06 9.32 -7.72
N LEU A 42 -2.09 9.64 -6.85
CA LEU A 42 -2.20 10.82 -5.97
C LEU A 42 -2.07 12.12 -6.79
N GLY A 43 -3.06 13.01 -6.64
CA GLY A 43 -2.97 14.37 -7.16
C GLY A 43 -1.93 15.22 -6.43
N GLU A 44 -1.49 16.31 -7.06
CA GLU A 44 -0.44 17.18 -6.50
C GLU A 44 -0.83 17.79 -5.15
N GLU A 45 -2.09 18.18 -4.97
CA GLU A 45 -2.62 18.70 -3.71
C GLU A 45 -2.56 17.66 -2.60
N THR A 46 -3.03 16.43 -2.86
CA THR A 46 -2.95 15.31 -1.93
C THR A 46 -1.49 15.02 -1.55
N ARG A 47 -0.57 15.03 -2.53
CA ARG A 47 0.87 14.86 -2.26
C ARG A 47 1.40 15.95 -1.33
N ARG A 48 1.09 17.24 -1.58
CA ARG A 48 1.52 18.35 -0.71
C ARG A 48 0.91 18.29 0.70
N ARG A 49 -0.31 17.78 0.82
CA ARG A 49 -1.00 17.62 2.11
C ARG A 49 -0.32 16.55 2.96
N PHE A 50 -0.10 15.36 2.41
CA PHE A 50 0.28 14.18 3.18
C PHE A 50 1.77 13.84 3.15
N LEU A 51 2.51 14.24 2.11
CA LEU A 51 3.92 13.86 1.94
C LEU A 51 4.85 15.03 2.26
N ALA A 52 5.94 14.74 2.98
CA ALA A 52 7.03 15.69 3.16
C ALA A 52 7.67 16.06 1.81
N LYS A 53 8.28 17.24 1.74
CA LYS A 53 8.92 17.73 0.49
C LYS A 53 10.03 16.78 0.01
N ASP A 54 10.75 16.18 0.95
CA ASP A 54 11.83 15.22 0.76
C ASP A 54 11.38 13.77 0.97
N TYR A 55 10.08 13.49 0.80
CA TYR A 55 9.51 12.15 0.96
C TYR A 55 10.31 11.09 0.21
N LYS A 56 10.65 10.00 0.92
CA LYS A 56 11.38 8.86 0.38
C LYS A 56 10.59 7.56 0.51
N SER A 57 10.30 6.94 -0.64
CA SER A 57 9.84 5.55 -0.68
C SER A 57 11.05 4.63 -0.70
N HIS A 58 11.23 3.79 0.32
CA HIS A 58 12.34 2.84 0.41
C HIS A 58 12.03 1.50 -0.21
N ARG A 59 10.75 1.10 -0.23
CA ARG A 59 10.28 -0.12 -0.89
C ARG A 59 8.91 0.11 -1.50
N LEU A 60 8.71 -0.34 -2.74
CA LEU A 60 7.40 -0.35 -3.40
C LEU A 60 6.66 -1.65 -3.10
N GLY A 61 5.33 -1.63 -3.04
CA GLY A 61 4.52 -2.78 -2.61
C GLY A 61 4.84 -4.07 -3.38
N MET A 62 4.89 -3.96 -4.72
CA MET A 62 5.10 -5.06 -5.66
C MET A 62 6.54 -5.15 -6.19
N LEU A 63 7.53 -4.75 -5.37
CA LEU A 63 8.92 -4.64 -5.78
C LEU A 63 9.52 -5.97 -6.31
N ASN A 64 9.29 -7.13 -5.68
CA ASN A 64 10.03 -8.33 -6.10
C ASN A 64 9.53 -8.83 -7.46
N LEU A 65 8.23 -8.70 -7.72
CA LEU A 65 7.68 -9.02 -9.02
C LEU A 65 8.11 -8.01 -10.10
N ALA A 66 8.25 -6.72 -9.76
CA ALA A 66 8.85 -5.75 -10.67
C ALA A 66 10.31 -6.09 -11.04
N GLU A 67 11.10 -6.52 -10.05
CA GLU A 67 12.48 -6.99 -10.26
C GLU A 67 12.51 -8.25 -11.14
N LEU A 68 11.64 -9.25 -10.87
CA LEU A 68 11.53 -10.46 -11.69
C LEU A 68 11.11 -10.16 -13.13
N ALA A 69 10.26 -9.15 -13.34
CA ALA A 69 9.84 -8.70 -14.65
C ALA A 69 10.87 -7.78 -15.35
N GLY A 70 11.98 -7.44 -14.68
CA GLY A 70 13.02 -6.55 -15.22
C GLY A 70 12.53 -5.11 -15.43
N LEU A 71 11.59 -4.64 -14.61
CA LEU A 71 10.95 -3.33 -14.76
C LEU A 71 11.73 -2.25 -14.01
N GLU A 72 12.75 -1.74 -14.68
CA GLU A 72 13.60 -0.66 -14.20
C GLU A 72 13.35 0.65 -14.97
N ASP A 73 13.42 1.79 -14.27
CA ASP A 73 13.44 3.10 -14.90
C ASP A 73 14.83 3.46 -15.47
N ALA A 74 14.97 4.65 -16.07
CA ALA A 74 16.22 5.10 -16.69
C ALA A 74 17.42 5.20 -15.71
N ASP A 75 17.16 5.23 -14.40
CA ASP A 75 18.16 5.27 -13.33
C ASP A 75 18.36 3.88 -12.68
N SER A 76 17.92 2.79 -13.33
CA SER A 76 17.92 1.43 -12.79
C SER A 76 17.15 1.26 -11.48
N ARG A 77 16.13 2.11 -11.25
CA ARG A 77 15.25 1.93 -10.09
C ARG A 77 14.05 1.11 -10.50
N PRO A 78 13.69 0.08 -9.72
CA PRO A 78 12.49 -0.68 -9.99
C PRO A 78 11.26 0.22 -9.86
N HIS A 79 10.35 0.13 -10.82
CA HIS A 79 9.03 0.76 -10.75
C HIS A 79 7.97 -0.33 -10.72
N THR A 80 6.81 -0.06 -10.12
CA THR A 80 5.79 -1.10 -9.95
C THR A 80 5.21 -1.63 -11.26
N GLY A 81 5.57 -1.08 -12.43
CA GLY A 81 5.15 -1.61 -13.72
C GLY A 81 3.66 -1.52 -14.05
N TYR A 82 2.87 -0.81 -13.22
CA TYR A 82 1.44 -0.61 -13.41
C TYR A 82 1.07 0.86 -13.23
N ASN A 83 -0.01 1.28 -13.88
CA ASN A 83 -0.47 2.66 -13.88
C ASN A 83 -1.94 2.74 -13.40
N ALA A 84 -2.56 3.90 -13.57
CA ALA A 84 -3.96 4.11 -13.18
C ALA A 84 -4.94 3.21 -13.94
N ASP A 85 -4.58 2.75 -15.13
CA ASP A 85 -5.46 1.99 -16.03
C ASP A 85 -5.41 0.48 -15.75
N SER A 86 -4.34 0.00 -15.11
CA SER A 86 -4.16 -1.43 -14.78
C SER A 86 -5.28 -1.95 -13.89
N PHE A 87 -5.74 -1.15 -12.91
CA PHE A 87 -6.78 -1.55 -11.98
C PHE A 87 -7.86 -0.47 -11.79
N SER A 88 -9.05 -0.69 -12.35
CA SER A 88 -10.20 0.18 -12.09
C SER A 88 -10.68 0.05 -10.65
N ASP A 89 -11.30 1.11 -10.13
CA ASP A 89 -11.91 1.16 -8.80
C ASP A 89 -10.94 0.82 -7.65
N ARG A 90 -9.64 0.96 -7.94
CA ARG A 90 -8.58 0.63 -7.01
C ARG A 90 -8.65 1.52 -5.78
N ARG A 91 -8.77 0.90 -4.61
CA ARG A 91 -8.74 1.55 -3.30
C ARG A 91 -7.98 0.71 -2.29
N ASN A 92 -7.57 1.34 -1.20
CA ASN A 92 -7.02 0.65 -0.04
C ASN A 92 -8.12 0.56 1.02
N GLU A 93 -8.36 -0.64 1.54
CA GLU A 93 -9.26 -0.88 2.67
C GLU A 93 -8.42 -1.17 3.90
N LEU A 94 -8.39 -0.24 4.85
CA LEU A 94 -7.61 -0.39 6.08
C LEU A 94 -8.12 -1.61 6.88
N VAL A 95 -7.19 -2.46 7.30
CA VAL A 95 -7.46 -3.68 8.09
C VAL A 95 -6.91 -3.53 9.52
N ASP A 96 -5.73 -2.94 9.68
CA ASP A 96 -5.18 -2.68 11.01
C ASP A 96 -4.21 -1.50 10.94
N ILE A 97 -4.05 -0.81 12.06
CA ILE A 97 -3.14 0.33 12.16
C ILE A 97 -2.65 0.51 13.59
N VAL A 98 -1.34 0.67 13.76
CA VAL A 98 -0.71 0.95 15.06
C VAL A 98 0.34 2.03 14.93
N ALA A 99 0.55 2.81 15.99
CA ALA A 99 1.57 3.85 16.04
C ALA A 99 2.52 3.64 17.24
N HIS A 100 3.76 4.06 17.07
CA HIS A 100 4.73 4.20 18.14
C HIS A 100 5.61 5.42 17.86
N GLY A 101 5.39 6.50 18.60
CA GLY A 101 5.98 7.80 18.32
C GLY A 101 5.70 8.27 16.90
N ASP A 102 6.75 8.47 16.11
CA ASP A 102 6.72 8.99 14.74
C ASP A 102 6.52 7.92 13.66
N VAL A 103 6.37 6.64 14.04
CA VAL A 103 6.20 5.53 13.10
C VAL A 103 4.81 4.93 13.21
N VAL A 104 4.21 4.62 12.06
CA VAL A 104 2.90 3.98 11.92
C VAL A 104 3.03 2.74 11.05
N TRP A 105 2.49 1.61 11.52
CA TRP A 105 2.39 0.37 10.76
C TRP A 105 0.94 0.12 10.40
N THR A 106 0.71 -0.30 9.17
CA THR A 106 -0.62 -0.61 8.66
C THR A 106 -0.66 -1.99 8.05
N VAL A 107 -1.82 -2.60 8.12
CA VAL A 107 -2.24 -3.68 7.23
C VAL A 107 -3.47 -3.18 6.50
N PHE A 108 -3.51 -3.31 5.19
CA PHE A 108 -4.66 -2.94 4.38
C PHE A 108 -4.84 -3.91 3.23
N ARG A 109 -6.04 -3.97 2.67
CA ARG A 109 -6.32 -4.69 1.44
C ARG A 109 -6.25 -3.73 0.27
N LEU A 110 -5.49 -4.11 -0.74
CA LEU A 110 -5.53 -3.48 -2.04
C LEU A 110 -6.61 -4.17 -2.86
N VAL A 111 -7.69 -3.45 -3.15
CA VAL A 111 -8.86 -3.98 -3.87
C VAL A 111 -9.10 -3.22 -5.16
N GLY A 112 -9.61 -3.89 -6.20
CA GLY A 112 -9.93 -3.29 -7.51
C GLY A 112 -10.30 -4.35 -8.55
N THR A 113 -10.34 -3.96 -9.83
CA THR A 113 -10.56 -4.89 -10.95
C THR A 113 -9.44 -4.75 -11.97
N HIS A 114 -8.84 -5.85 -12.41
CA HIS A 114 -7.79 -5.84 -13.43
C HIS A 114 -8.39 -5.52 -14.82
N THR A 115 -8.26 -4.27 -15.24
CA THR A 115 -8.94 -3.74 -16.45
C THR A 115 -8.00 -3.31 -17.55
N GLY A 116 -6.74 -3.07 -17.24
CA GLY A 116 -5.74 -2.63 -18.20
C GLY A 116 -4.41 -3.36 -18.03
N PRO A 117 -3.39 -2.99 -18.83
CA PRO A 117 -2.14 -3.71 -18.84
C PRO A 117 -1.47 -3.75 -17.46
N PHE A 118 -1.07 -4.95 -17.04
CA PHE A 118 -0.29 -5.21 -15.84
C PHE A 118 0.82 -6.21 -16.18
N TRP A 119 2.06 -5.72 -16.24
CA TRP A 119 3.27 -6.52 -16.55
C TRP A 119 3.16 -7.40 -17.80
N GLY A 120 2.69 -6.81 -18.90
CA GLY A 120 2.54 -7.50 -20.18
C GLY A 120 1.31 -8.40 -20.28
N GLN A 121 0.49 -8.47 -19.24
CA GLN A 121 -0.80 -9.13 -19.27
C GLN A 121 -1.92 -8.09 -19.46
N GLU A 122 -2.80 -8.34 -20.42
CA GLU A 122 -4.00 -7.51 -20.65
C GLU A 122 -5.02 -7.69 -19.52
N GLY A 123 -5.90 -6.70 -19.37
CA GLY A 123 -6.96 -6.70 -18.35
C GLY A 123 -7.81 -7.97 -18.41
N THR A 124 -7.75 -8.78 -17.36
CA THR A 124 -8.45 -10.07 -17.29
C THR A 124 -9.89 -9.96 -16.80
N GLY A 125 -10.27 -8.81 -16.24
CA GLY A 125 -11.51 -8.64 -15.48
C GLY A 125 -11.49 -9.34 -14.11
N ALA A 126 -10.37 -9.95 -13.70
CA ALA A 126 -10.24 -10.59 -12.40
C ALA A 126 -10.21 -9.55 -11.27
N PRO A 127 -10.73 -9.88 -10.07
CA PRO A 127 -10.59 -9.00 -8.92
C PRO A 127 -9.13 -8.91 -8.48
N LEU A 128 -8.72 -7.70 -8.13
CA LEU A 128 -7.56 -7.45 -7.28
C LEU A 128 -8.06 -7.47 -5.84
N ASP A 129 -7.51 -8.34 -5.01
CA ASP A 129 -7.80 -8.40 -3.58
C ASP A 129 -6.62 -9.01 -2.83
N THR A 130 -5.66 -8.16 -2.46
CA THR A 130 -4.40 -8.60 -1.85
C THR A 130 -4.13 -7.86 -0.56
N LEU A 131 -3.50 -8.52 0.41
CA LEU A 131 -3.02 -7.84 1.61
C LEU A 131 -1.75 -7.04 1.28
N GLU A 132 -1.62 -5.90 1.92
CA GLU A 132 -0.43 -5.07 1.89
C GLU A 132 -0.13 -4.56 3.29
N VAL A 133 1.14 -4.64 3.65
CA VAL A 133 1.68 -4.04 4.87
C VAL A 133 2.43 -2.79 4.46
N ALA A 134 2.21 -1.69 5.17
CA ALA A 134 3.05 -0.52 5.03
C ALA A 134 3.56 -0.01 6.37
N ILE A 135 4.74 0.58 6.33
CA ILE A 135 5.37 1.27 7.45
C ILE A 135 5.59 2.70 6.99
N PHE A 136 5.15 3.65 7.80
CA PHE A 136 5.27 5.08 7.54
C PHE A 136 6.07 5.72 8.66
N ARG A 137 7.08 6.53 8.31
CA ARG A 137 7.64 7.52 9.24
C ARG A 137 7.00 8.86 8.97
N LEU A 138 6.68 9.60 10.02
CA LEU A 138 6.15 10.94 9.95
C LEU A 138 7.14 11.97 10.50
N ALA A 139 7.14 13.14 9.89
CA ALA A 139 7.83 14.33 10.38
C ALA A 139 6.93 15.53 10.15
N GLU A 140 6.77 16.39 11.15
CA GLU A 140 5.94 17.61 11.06
C GLU A 140 4.51 17.35 10.56
N GLY A 141 3.92 16.22 10.96
CA GLY A 141 2.56 15.82 10.57
C GLY A 141 2.41 15.35 9.12
N ARG A 142 3.50 15.02 8.44
CA ARG A 142 3.50 14.47 7.07
C ARG A 142 4.33 13.20 6.99
N VAL A 143 4.02 12.32 6.04
CA VAL A 143 4.80 11.12 5.75
C VAL A 143 6.14 11.54 5.12
N SER A 144 7.23 11.24 5.81
CA SER A 144 8.60 11.49 5.33
C SER A 144 9.21 10.27 4.67
N GLU A 145 8.90 9.07 5.16
CA GLU A 145 9.44 7.82 4.64
C GLU A 145 8.37 6.73 4.61
N ALA A 146 8.47 5.81 3.64
CA ALA A 146 7.58 4.66 3.60
C ALA A 146 8.22 3.39 3.04
N TRP A 147 7.72 2.25 3.53
CA TRP A 147 8.00 0.90 3.04
C TRP A 147 6.66 0.21 2.79
N PHE A 148 6.53 -0.46 1.66
CA PHE A 148 5.33 -1.21 1.30
C PHE A 148 5.70 -2.66 0.96
N MET A 149 4.90 -3.63 1.39
CA MET A 149 5.01 -5.05 1.05
C MET A 149 3.64 -5.64 0.71
N ASN A 150 3.42 -5.98 -0.55
CA ASN A 150 2.19 -6.59 -1.04
C ASN A 150 2.30 -8.13 -1.06
N ASP A 151 1.18 -8.83 -0.89
CA ASP A 151 1.07 -10.28 -1.13
C ASP A 151 1.08 -10.59 -2.63
N GLU A 152 2.29 -10.47 -3.18
CA GLU A 152 2.64 -10.66 -4.58
C GLU A 152 2.27 -12.06 -5.11
N LEU A 153 2.42 -13.11 -4.30
CA LEU A 153 2.07 -14.47 -4.74
C LEU A 153 0.56 -14.67 -4.83
N ALA A 154 -0.21 -14.09 -3.89
CA ALA A 154 -1.67 -14.06 -4.01
C ALA A 154 -2.13 -13.28 -5.24
N LEU A 155 -1.48 -12.15 -5.54
CA LEU A 155 -1.74 -11.37 -6.75
C LEU A 155 -1.56 -12.22 -8.02
N CYS A 156 -0.39 -12.87 -8.16
CA CYS A 156 -0.11 -13.70 -9.33
C CYS A 156 -1.14 -14.82 -9.51
N ARG A 157 -1.55 -15.49 -8.41
CA ARG A 157 -2.58 -16.52 -8.46
C ARG A 157 -3.94 -15.98 -8.91
N GLN A 158 -4.35 -14.81 -8.44
CA GLN A 158 -5.61 -14.17 -8.83
C GLN A 158 -5.62 -13.76 -10.30
N LEU A 159 -4.49 -13.25 -10.79
CA LEU A 159 -4.35 -12.80 -12.18
C LEU A 159 -3.98 -13.93 -13.15
N GLY A 160 -3.66 -15.13 -12.66
CA GLY A 160 -3.19 -16.25 -13.49
C GLY A 160 -1.78 -16.06 -14.05
N ILE A 161 -0.97 -15.23 -13.39
CA ILE A 161 0.44 -15.00 -13.75
C ILE A 161 1.25 -16.20 -13.24
N ALA A 162 1.90 -16.92 -14.15
CA ALA A 162 2.88 -17.92 -13.80
C ALA A 162 4.18 -17.24 -13.38
N VAL A 163 4.62 -17.47 -12.14
CA VAL A 163 5.92 -17.00 -11.64
C VAL A 163 6.89 -18.17 -11.71
N ASP A 164 7.89 -18.07 -12.57
CA ASP A 164 8.99 -19.03 -12.61
C ASP A 164 10.00 -18.67 -11.52
N VAL A 165 10.01 -19.42 -10.41
CA VAL A 165 10.96 -19.26 -9.33
C VAL A 165 11.88 -20.48 -9.31
N PRO A 166 13.14 -20.35 -9.79
CA PRO A 166 14.08 -21.46 -9.79
C PRO A 166 14.22 -22.09 -8.39
N ASN A 167 14.09 -23.41 -8.30
CA ASN A 167 14.19 -24.23 -7.08
C ASN A 167 12.96 -24.26 -6.15
N LEU A 168 11.80 -23.76 -6.57
CA LEU A 168 10.50 -23.97 -5.90
C LEU A 168 9.56 -24.90 -6.70
N ALA A 169 10.11 -26.00 -7.23
CA ALA A 169 9.36 -27.05 -7.95
C ALA A 169 8.92 -28.20 -7.03
#